data_AF-A0A497MY73-F1
#
_entry.id   AF-A0A497MY73-F1
#
_cell.length_a   1.000
_cell.length_b   1.000
_cell.length_c   1.000
_cell.angle_alpha   90.00
_cell.angle_beta   90.00
_cell.angle_gamma   90.00
#
_symmetry.space_group_name_H-M   'P 1'
#
loop_
_entity.id
_entity.type
_entity.pdbx_description
1 polymer ?
#
loop_
_entity_poly.entity_id
_entity_poly.type
_entity_poly.pdbx_seq_one_letter_code
_entity_poly.pdbx_strand_id
1 'polypeptide(L)'
;DSPIPLMEVKGLDLGATVVEGNKMRVLTEDPSSTLEAVIKLARRHGLRIELVNTLRPSLEDAFVKLTGVSPELMRVEKERGR
;
A
#
# COMPACT_ATOMS: atom_id res chain seq x y z
N ASP A 1 -18.57 11.98 9.14
CA ASP A 1 -17.21 11.89 9.67
C ASP A 1 -16.62 10.50 9.48
N SER A 2 -15.32 10.41 9.17
CA SER A 2 -14.59 9.15 9.14
C SER A 2 -14.33 8.70 10.59
N PRO A 3 -14.49 7.40 10.93
CA PRO A 3 -14.12 6.88 12.25
C PRO A 3 -12.60 6.81 12.46
N ILE A 4 -11.80 7.09 11.43
CA ILE A 4 -10.34 7.03 11.48
C ILE A 4 -9.79 8.41 11.87
N PRO A 5 -8.97 8.52 12.93
CA PRO A 5 -8.44 9.80 13.41
C PRO A 5 -7.34 10.35 12.48
N LEU A 6 -7.75 11.12 11.45
CA LEU A 6 -6.87 11.59 10.37
C LEU A 6 -5.63 12.37 10.83
N MET A 7 -5.74 13.17 11.90
CA MET A 7 -4.59 13.93 12.43
C MET A 7 -3.53 13.00 13.04
N GLU A 8 -3.93 11.98 13.78
CA GLU A 8 -2.99 11.01 14.36
C GLU A 8 -2.39 10.12 13.27
N VAL A 9 -3.17 9.70 12.28
CA VAL A 9 -2.66 8.94 11.13
C VAL A 9 -1.55 9.70 10.40
N LYS A 10 -1.72 11.01 10.17
CA LYS A 10 -0.69 11.87 9.55
C LYS A 10 0.55 12.05 10.44
N GLY A 11 0.41 11.88 11.75
CA GLY A 11 1.51 11.95 12.71
C GLY A 11 2.25 10.63 12.90
N LEU A 12 1.74 9.53 12.33
CA LEU A 12 2.43 8.24 12.32
C LEU A 12 3.31 8.14 11.08
N ASP A 13 4.54 7.67 11.25
CA ASP A 13 5.45 7.37 10.16
C ASP A 13 5.09 6.02 9.51
N LEU A 14 4.00 6.01 8.74
CA LEU A 14 3.46 4.81 8.08
C LEU A 14 3.80 4.74 6.59
N GLY A 15 4.53 5.72 6.05
CA GLY A 15 4.66 5.93 4.61
C GLY A 15 3.43 6.57 3.98
N ALA A 16 3.28 6.44 2.66
CA ALA A 16 2.21 7.12 1.93
C ALA A 16 0.85 6.51 2.28
N THR A 17 -0.04 7.34 2.86
CA THR A 17 -1.32 6.90 3.42
C THR A 17 -2.50 7.62 2.76
N VAL A 18 -3.53 6.86 2.41
CA VAL A 18 -4.80 7.37 1.88
C VAL A 18 -5.95 6.83 2.74
N VAL A 19 -6.85 7.72 3.15
CA VAL A 19 -8.03 7.36 3.96
C VAL A 19 -9.30 7.71 3.20
N GLU A 20 -10.17 6.71 3.03
CA GLU A 20 -11.45 6.83 2.32
C GLU A 20 -12.56 6.22 3.19
N GLY A 21 -13.37 7.08 3.82
CA GLY A 21 -14.44 6.64 4.71
C GLY A 21 -13.88 5.85 5.90
N ASN A 22 -14.17 4.55 5.98
CA ASN A 22 -13.69 3.64 7.02
C ASN A 22 -12.51 2.75 6.56
N LYS A 23 -11.91 3.04 5.39
CA LYS A 23 -10.79 2.29 4.84
C LYS A 23 -9.53 3.15 4.86
N MET A 24 -8.41 2.51 5.18
CA MET A 24 -7.09 3.10 5.11
C MET A 24 -6.21 2.23 4.23
N ARG A 25 -5.50 2.86 3.30
CA ARG A 25 -4.48 2.24 2.46
C ARG A 25 -3.13 2.84 2.84
N VAL A 26 -2.16 1.98 3.10
CA VAL A 26 -0.80 2.38 3.49
C VAL A 26 0.18 1.72 2.54
N LEU A 27 1.01 2.52 1.89
CA LEU A 27 2.17 2.06 1.14
C LEU A 27 3.40 2.13 2.04
N THR A 28 3.99 0.99 2.33
CA THR A 28 5.08 0.85 3.29
C THR A 28 6.13 -0.17 2.79
N GLU A 29 7.38 0.06 3.16
CA GLU A 29 8.48 -0.90 2.94
C GLU A 29 8.64 -1.86 4.13
N ASP A 30 8.09 -1.52 5.30
CA ASP A 30 8.10 -2.36 6.51
C ASP A 30 6.65 -2.59 7.01
N PRO A 31 6.00 -3.66 6.53
CA PRO A 31 4.66 -4.03 6.96
C PRO A 31 4.54 -4.33 8.46
N SER A 32 5.62 -4.80 9.10
CA SER A 32 5.58 -5.23 10.50
C SER A 32 5.44 -4.04 11.44
N SER A 33 6.31 -3.03 11.31
CA SER A 33 6.22 -1.81 12.12
C SER A 33 4.94 -1.03 11.83
N THR A 34 4.54 -0.98 10.55
CA THR A 34 3.30 -0.33 10.10
C THR A 34 2.09 -0.95 10.79
N LEU A 35 1.99 -2.29 10.77
CA LEU A 35 0.86 -2.99 11.38
C LEU A 35 0.81 -2.78 12.89
N GLU A 36 1.96 -2.76 13.58
CA GLU A 36 2.04 -2.48 15.01
C GLU A 36 1.49 -1.08 15.35
N ALA A 37 1.89 -0.07 14.60
CA ALA A 37 1.41 1.30 14.78
C ALA A 37 -0.10 1.43 14.54
N VAL A 38 -0.62 0.79 13.48
CA VAL A 38 -2.06 0.77 13.17
C VAL A 38 -2.86 0.05 14.27
N ILE A 39 -2.37 -1.06 14.80
CA ILE A 39 -3.02 -1.78 15.91
C ILE A 39 -3.05 -0.92 17.18
N LYS A 40 -1.95 -0.23 17.50
CA LYS A 40 -1.89 0.68 18.65
C LYS A 40 -2.88 1.84 18.50
N LEU A 41 -3.00 2.40 17.29
CA LEU A 41 -3.99 3.43 16.98
C LEU A 41 -5.41 2.90 17.19
N ALA A 42 -5.74 1.75 16.60
CA ALA A 42 -7.07 1.15 16.71
C ALA A 42 -7.46 0.88 18.18
N ARG A 43 -6.55 0.31 18.97
CA ARG A 43 -6.78 0.07 20.41
C ARG A 43 -7.04 1.36 21.19
N ARG A 44 -6.27 2.41 20.93
CA ARG A 44 -6.40 3.71 21.63
C ARG A 44 -7.76 4.36 21.39
N HIS A 45 -8.32 4.19 20.20
CA HIS A 45 -9.58 4.79 19.77
C HIS A 45 -10.77 3.81 19.84
N GLY A 46 -10.58 2.61 20.41
CA GLY A 46 -11.63 1.60 20.51
C GLY A 46 -12.14 1.08 19.15
N LEU A 47 -11.33 1.19 18.10
CA LEU A 47 -11.67 0.74 16.75
C LEU A 47 -11.44 -0.77 16.61
N ARG A 48 -12.35 -1.43 15.91
CA ARG A 48 -12.19 -2.83 15.49
C ARG A 48 -11.63 -2.89 14.08
N ILE A 49 -10.54 -3.63 13.89
CA ILE A 49 -10.00 -3.95 12.57
C ILE A 49 -10.81 -5.13 12.02
N GLU A 50 -11.63 -4.88 11.01
CA GLU A 50 -12.47 -5.92 10.37
C GLU A 50 -11.68 -6.78 9.38
N LEU A 51 -10.72 -6.17 8.66
CA LEU A 51 -9.97 -6.83 7.59
C LEU A 51 -8.61 -6.16 7.38
N VAL A 52 -7.57 -6.97 7.18
CA VAL A 52 -6.24 -6.53 6.74
C VAL A 52 -5.88 -7.29 5.47
N ASN A 53 -5.70 -6.56 4.37
CA ASN A 53 -5.21 -7.14 3.11
C ASN A 53 -3.83 -6.58 2.80
N THR A 54 -2.85 -7.45 2.64
CA THR A 54 -1.54 -7.08 2.08
C THR A 54 -1.57 -7.30 0.58
N LEU A 55 -1.34 -6.24 -0.20
CA LEU A 55 -1.13 -6.40 -1.63
C LEU A 55 0.29 -6.91 -1.85
N ARG A 56 0.40 -8.04 -2.55
CA ARG A 56 1.68 -8.43 -3.14
C ARG A 56 1.88 -7.61 -4.42
N PRO A 57 3.12 -7.26 -4.79
CA PRO A 57 3.38 -6.68 -6.10
C PRO A 57 2.78 -7.58 -7.18
N SER A 58 2.21 -6.98 -8.22
CA SER A 58 1.78 -7.76 -9.38
C SER A 58 3.00 -8.41 -10.05
N LEU A 59 2.75 -9.41 -10.91
CA LEU A 59 3.83 -9.98 -11.72
C LEU A 59 4.48 -8.90 -12.60
N GLU A 60 3.69 -7.93 -13.09
CA GLU A 60 4.19 -6.79 -13.87
C GLU A 60 5.06 -5.87 -13.01
N ASP A 61 4.65 -5.52 -11.80
CA ASP A 61 5.45 -4.70 -10.88
C ASP A 61 6.79 -5.38 -10.57
N ALA A 62 6.76 -6.69 -10.29
CA ALA A 62 7.96 -7.48 -10.05
C ALA A 62 8.86 -7.56 -11.29
N PHE A 63 8.26 -7.73 -12.47
CA PHE A 63 8.96 -7.78 -13.75
C PHE A 63 9.69 -6.46 -14.05
N VAL A 64 8.99 -5.33 -13.91
CA VAL A 64 9.56 -3.99 -14.11
C VAL A 64 10.69 -3.76 -13.11
N LYS A 65 10.49 -4.10 -11.84
CA LYS A 65 11.51 -3.94 -10.80
C LYS A 65 12.77 -4.77 -11.06
N LEU A 66 12.63 -6.00 -11.59
CA LEU A 66 13.76 -6.91 -11.85
C LEU A 66 14.48 -6.61 -13.16
N THR A 67 13.77 -6.19 -14.20
CA THR A 67 14.32 -6.05 -15.55
C THR A 67 14.62 -4.61 -15.95
N GLY A 68 13.95 -3.63 -15.32
CA GLY A 68 13.98 -2.23 -15.73
C GLY A 68 13.23 -1.94 -17.04
N VAL A 69 12.56 -2.92 -17.63
CA VAL A 69 11.87 -2.81 -18.91
C VAL A 69 10.36 -2.87 -18.68
N SER A 70 9.60 -1.95 -19.28
CA SER A 70 8.14 -2.01 -19.22
C SER A 70 7.56 -3.08 -20.16
N PRO A 71 6.45 -3.74 -19.79
CA PRO A 71 5.75 -4.66 -20.69
C PRO A 71 5.34 -4.03 -22.02
N GLU A 72 5.00 -2.73 -22.02
CA GLU A 72 4.70 -1.98 -23.24
C GLU A 72 5.89 -1.91 -24.18
N LEU A 73 7.08 -1.59 -23.67
CA LEU A 73 8.29 -1.49 -24.48
C LEU A 73 8.66 -2.85 -25.08
N MET A 74 8.53 -3.93 -24.31
CA MET A 74 8.74 -5.28 -24.83
C MET A 74 7.77 -5.66 -25.95
N ARG A 75 6.51 -5.22 -25.84
CA ARG A 75 5.50 -5.49 -26.88
C ARG A 75 5.87 -4.79 -28.19
N VAL A 76 6.30 -3.53 -28.12
CA VAL A 76 6.75 -2.76 -29.28
C VAL A 76 8.00 -3.36 -29.92
N GLU A 77 9.00 -3.77 -29.13
CA GLU A 77 10.22 -4.44 -29.62
C GLU A 77 9.88 -5.75 -30.36
N LYS A 78 8.97 -6.55 -29.80
CA LYS A 78 8.54 -7.82 -30.40
C LYS A 78 7.76 -7.65 -31.71
N GLU A 79 7.01 -6.55 -31.85
CA GLU A 79 6.29 -6.20 -33.08
C GLU A 79 7.20 -5.62 -34.16
N ARG A 80 8.26 -4.90 -33.78
CA ARG A 80 9.27 -4.35 -34.70
C ARG A 80 10.27 -5.37 -35.21
N GLY A 81 10.49 -6.45 -34.46
CA GLY A 81 11.36 -7.58 -34.84
C GLY A 81 10.70 -8.63 -35.72
N ARG A 82 9.51 -8.35 -36.29
CA ARG A 82 8.81 -9.20 -37.26
C ARG A 82 8.86 -8.61 -38.66
#